data_AF-A0A2U9IJF0-F1
#
_entry.id   AF-A0A2U9IJF0-F1
#
_cell.length_a   1.000
_cell.length_b   1.000
_cell.length_c   1.000
_cell.angle_alpha   90.00
_cell.angle_beta   90.00
_cell.angle_gamma   90.00
#
_symmetry.space_group_name_H-M   'P 1'
#
loop_
_entity.id
_entity.type
_entity.pdbx_description
1 polymer ?
#
loop_
_entity_poly.entity_id
_entity_poly.type
_entity_poly.pdbx_seq_one_letter_code
_entity_poly.pdbx_strand_id
1 'polypeptide(L)'
;MNPIQSKNKYLLDTNIFDRLLEKNIDLPDCKGCYFITQIQRDEINNIVDPYKKNKKDKLLKKFEIIPSCFVLDISRLDEDEPCDDQTAKIFKEMLSDLHNLNEKSGEKKTPENEARDVQLLLTCLKKDLTLVTDDKNLRKIAKKYNVRSLSFDEFIQEVKNMQLAKDPIRNKI
;
A
#
# COMPACT_ATOMS: atom_id res chain seq x y z
N MET A 1 11.98 -21.40 7.36
CA MET A 1 10.79 -21.70 6.54
C MET A 1 11.05 -21.20 5.13
N ASN A 2 10.67 -21.95 4.09
CA ASN A 2 10.85 -21.49 2.70
C ASN A 2 9.82 -20.40 2.36
N PRO A 3 10.21 -19.27 1.75
CA PRO A 3 9.30 -18.17 1.43
C PRO A 3 8.13 -18.62 0.55
N ILE A 4 6.95 -18.02 0.68
CA ILE A 4 5.88 -18.16 -0.32
C ILE A 4 6.34 -17.44 -1.59
N GLN A 5 6.27 -18.10 -2.74
CA GLN A 5 6.24 -17.41 -4.03
C GLN A 5 4.78 -17.11 -4.33
N SER A 6 4.34 -15.87 -4.05
CA SER A 6 3.04 -15.38 -4.47
C SER A 6 3.17 -14.67 -5.81
N LYS A 7 2.20 -14.86 -6.71
CA LYS A 7 2.06 -14.02 -7.90
C LYS A 7 1.55 -12.62 -7.54
N ASN A 8 0.95 -12.45 -6.37
CA ASN A 8 0.34 -11.19 -5.96
C ASN A 8 1.37 -10.31 -5.24
N LYS A 9 1.40 -9.05 -5.63
CA LYS A 9 2.24 -8.00 -5.06
C LYS A 9 1.33 -6.93 -4.45
N TYR A 10 1.60 -6.55 -3.21
CA TYR A 10 0.74 -5.67 -2.43
C TYR A 10 1.53 -4.45 -1.98
N LEU A 11 1.02 -3.25 -2.29
CA LEU A 11 1.44 -2.01 -1.66
C LEU A 11 0.44 -1.68 -0.55
N LEU A 12 0.90 -1.63 0.69
CA LEU A 12 0.03 -1.36 1.84
C LEU A 12 0.07 0.12 2.16
N ASP A 13 -1.10 0.74 2.26
CA ASP A 13 -1.27 2.08 2.82
C ASP A 13 -0.78 2.13 4.30
N THR A 14 -0.36 3.29 4.78
CA THR A 14 0.17 3.48 6.15
C THR A 14 -0.87 3.08 7.20
N ASN A 15 -2.14 3.38 6.96
CA ASN A 15 -3.23 2.98 7.87
C ASN A 15 -3.38 1.45 8.00
N ILE A 16 -3.10 0.68 6.94
CA ILE A 16 -3.15 -0.78 6.96
C ILE A 16 -2.02 -1.32 7.83
N PHE A 17 -0.85 -0.69 7.77
CA PHE A 17 0.29 -1.03 8.61
C PHE A 17 -0.05 -0.88 10.11
N ASP A 18 -0.67 0.23 10.49
CA ASP A 18 -1.11 0.46 11.86
C ASP A 18 -2.12 -0.60 12.32
N ARG A 19 -3.10 -0.95 11.46
CA ARG A 19 -4.08 -2.00 11.78
C ARG A 19 -3.43 -3.37 11.97
N LEU A 20 -2.39 -3.72 11.19
CA LEU A 20 -1.63 -4.96 11.38
C LEU A 20 -0.94 -4.98 12.74
N LEU A 21 -0.34 -3.86 13.15
CA LEU A 21 0.32 -3.73 14.45
C LEU A 21 -0.68 -3.83 15.61
N GLU A 22 -1.81 -3.12 15.51
CA GLU A 22 -2.87 -3.11 16.54
C GLU A 22 -3.49 -4.49 16.75
N LYS A 23 -3.83 -5.18 15.66
CA LYS A 23 -4.42 -6.52 15.70
C LYS A 23 -3.38 -7.62 15.93
N ASN A 24 -2.10 -7.27 16.05
CA ASN A 24 -0.99 -8.21 16.26
C ASN A 24 -0.94 -9.32 15.19
N ILE A 25 -1.20 -8.96 13.92
CA ILE A 25 -1.21 -9.90 12.80
C ILE A 25 0.19 -10.01 12.23
N ASP A 26 0.73 -11.23 12.19
CA ASP A 26 1.98 -11.54 11.50
C ASP A 26 1.69 -11.94 10.05
N LEU A 27 2.30 -11.25 9.09
CA LEU A 27 2.20 -11.62 7.68
C LEU A 27 3.09 -12.86 7.41
N PRO A 28 2.67 -13.81 6.55
CA PRO A 28 3.53 -14.92 6.18
C PRO A 28 4.81 -14.42 5.49
N ASP A 29 5.90 -15.18 5.60
CA ASP A 29 7.12 -14.86 4.87
C ASP A 29 6.91 -15.09 3.36
N CYS A 30 6.87 -14.00 2.61
CA CYS A 30 6.56 -13.99 1.18
C CYS A 30 7.52 -13.03 0.48
N LYS A 31 8.49 -13.58 -0.26
CA LYS A 31 9.54 -12.77 -0.89
C LYS A 31 8.96 -12.03 -2.09
N GLY A 32 9.09 -10.70 -2.11
CA GLY A 32 8.60 -9.84 -3.20
C GLY A 32 7.08 -9.72 -3.25
N CYS A 33 6.39 -9.90 -2.12
CA CYS A 33 4.93 -9.84 -2.05
C CYS A 33 4.41 -8.57 -1.40
N TYR A 34 5.16 -8.00 -0.46
CA TYR A 34 4.74 -6.82 0.31
C TYR A 34 5.70 -5.68 0.04
N PHE A 35 5.12 -4.54 -0.30
CA PHE A 35 5.84 -3.34 -0.69
C PHE A 35 5.37 -2.16 0.15
N ILE A 36 6.28 -1.23 0.39
CA ILE A 36 6.02 0.12 0.89
C ILE A 36 6.89 1.10 0.12
N THR A 37 6.48 2.37 0.05
CA THR A 37 7.35 3.44 -0.46
C THR A 37 8.31 3.93 0.62
N GLN A 38 9.35 4.65 0.20
CA GLN A 38 10.28 5.30 1.13
C GLN A 38 9.57 6.35 2.02
N ILE A 39 8.58 7.06 1.49
CA ILE A 39 7.74 8.00 2.26
C ILE A 39 7.00 7.25 3.38
N GLN A 40 6.35 6.12 3.06
CA GLN A 40 5.65 5.33 4.06
C GLN A 40 6.60 4.74 5.11
N ARG A 41 7.79 4.30 4.69
CA ARG A 41 8.82 3.84 5.62
C ARG A 41 9.21 4.94 6.62
N ASP A 42 9.37 6.17 6.15
CA ASP A 42 9.68 7.32 7.01
C ASP A 42 8.52 7.65 7.96
N GLU A 43 7.28 7.65 7.47
CA GLU A 43 6.07 7.81 8.30
C GLU A 43 6.03 6.75 9.42
N ILE A 44 6.20 5.48 9.05
CA ILE A 44 6.24 4.35 9.99
C ILE A 44 7.40 4.54 10.98
N ASN A 45 8.59 4.94 10.51
CA ASN A 45 9.77 5.14 11.34
C ASN A 45 9.57 6.25 12.39
N ASN A 46 8.82 7.29 12.06
CA ASN A 46 8.51 8.41 12.95
C ASN A 46 7.45 8.10 14.03
N ILE A 47 6.82 6.92 14.00
CA ILE A 47 5.94 6.47 15.10
C ILE A 47 6.78 6.28 16.38
N VAL A 48 6.51 7.14 17.38
CA VAL A 48 7.28 7.23 18.65
C VAL A 48 6.94 6.11 19.65
N ASP A 49 5.85 5.37 19.46
CA ASP A 49 5.35 4.39 20.43
C ASP A 49 6.39 3.27 20.73
N PRO A 50 7.00 3.27 21.95
CA PRO A 50 8.04 2.33 22.31
C PRO A 50 7.53 0.89 22.42
N TYR A 51 6.24 0.67 22.67
CA TYR A 51 5.64 -0.66 22.77
C TYR A 51 5.42 -1.30 21.39
N LYS A 52 5.34 -0.48 20.33
CA LYS A 52 5.20 -0.94 18.95
C LYS A 52 6.55 -1.11 18.24
N LYS A 53 7.64 -0.54 18.75
CA LYS A 53 8.96 -0.51 18.08
C LYS A 53 9.46 -1.88 17.61
N ASN A 54 9.53 -2.87 18.51
CA ASN A 54 10.00 -4.22 18.15
C ASN A 54 9.08 -4.92 17.13
N LYS A 55 7.77 -4.69 17.21
CA LYS A 55 6.79 -5.28 16.28
C LYS A 55 6.89 -4.62 14.90
N LYS A 56 7.04 -3.30 14.87
CA LYS A 56 7.27 -2.51 13.67
C LYS A 56 8.52 -2.98 12.94
N ASP A 57 9.64 -3.12 13.63
CA ASP A 57 10.90 -3.59 13.03
C ASP A 57 10.77 -5.01 12.47
N LYS A 58 10.05 -5.90 13.16
CA LYS A 58 9.78 -7.26 12.67
C LYS A 58 8.90 -7.24 11.43
N LEU A 59 7.87 -6.41 11.42
CA LEU A 59 6.92 -6.30 10.31
C LEU A 59 7.59 -5.66 9.08
N LEU A 60 8.30 -4.54 9.25
CA LEU A 60 9.03 -3.85 8.19
C LEU A 60 10.04 -4.75 7.46
N LYS A 61 10.68 -5.69 8.15
CA LYS A 61 11.61 -6.66 7.53
C LYS A 61 10.95 -7.55 6.46
N LYS A 62 9.62 -7.63 6.42
CA LYS A 62 8.86 -8.39 5.41
C LYS A 62 8.55 -7.58 4.16
N PHE A 63 8.75 -6.27 4.20
CA PHE A 63 8.44 -5.37 3.09
C PHE A 63 9.69 -5.06 2.29
N GLU A 64 9.53 -5.05 0.98
CA GLU A 64 10.48 -4.47 0.06
C GLU A 64 10.17 -2.98 -0.11
N ILE A 65 11.18 -2.14 0.07
CA ILE A 65 11.04 -0.70 -0.11
C ILE A 65 11.27 -0.38 -1.58
N ILE A 66 10.33 0.33 -2.18
CA ILE A 66 10.39 0.73 -3.59
C ILE A 66 10.31 2.25 -3.72
N PRO A 67 10.93 2.83 -4.76
CA PRO A 67 10.77 4.24 -5.07
C PRO A 67 9.31 4.52 -5.46
N SER A 68 8.79 5.65 -5.01
CA SER A 68 7.53 6.19 -5.52
C SER A 68 7.77 6.92 -6.85
N CYS A 69 6.70 7.28 -7.56
CA CYS A 69 6.84 8.22 -8.67
C CYS A 69 7.07 9.63 -8.11
N PHE A 70 8.04 10.34 -8.68
CA PHE A 70 8.41 11.68 -8.27
C PHE A 70 7.32 12.69 -8.65
N VAL A 71 6.69 13.27 -7.63
CA VAL A 71 5.75 14.37 -7.74
C VAL A 71 6.38 15.61 -7.10
N LEU A 72 6.55 16.67 -7.89
CA LEU A 72 7.08 17.95 -7.43
C LEU A 72 6.31 18.44 -6.19
N ASP A 73 7.03 18.95 -5.19
CA ASP A 73 6.54 19.44 -3.89
C ASP A 73 6.00 18.38 -2.90
N ILE A 74 5.98 17.10 -3.28
CA ILE A 74 5.53 15.98 -2.42
C ILE A 74 6.63 14.93 -2.23
N SER A 75 7.49 14.77 -3.23
CA SER A 75 8.49 13.70 -3.36
C SER A 75 9.92 14.19 -3.16
N ARG A 76 10.83 13.28 -2.79
CA ARG A 76 12.26 13.60 -2.67
C ARG A 76 12.96 13.31 -4.00
N LEU A 77 13.58 14.35 -4.57
CA LEU A 77 14.16 14.34 -5.93
C LEU A 77 15.24 13.26 -6.12
N ASP A 78 15.87 12.81 -5.04
CA ASP A 78 16.97 11.83 -5.03
C ASP A 78 16.53 10.38 -4.76
N GLU A 79 15.28 10.15 -4.35
CA GLU A 79 14.79 8.83 -3.93
C GLU A 79 13.62 8.31 -4.78
N ASP A 80 13.03 9.15 -5.64
CA ASP A 80 11.85 8.83 -6.45
C ASP A 80 12.15 8.71 -7.95
N GLU A 81 11.41 7.86 -8.66
CA GLU A 81 11.55 7.70 -10.11
C GLU A 81 10.95 8.91 -10.84
N PRO A 82 11.65 9.50 -11.83
CA PRO A 82 11.08 10.61 -12.60
C PRO A 82 9.75 10.19 -13.26
N CYS A 83 8.73 11.03 -13.10
CA CYS A 83 7.48 10.87 -13.83
C CYS A 83 7.64 11.53 -15.22
N ASP A 84 7.33 10.79 -16.29
CA ASP A 84 7.21 11.38 -17.64
C ASP A 84 5.95 12.25 -17.76
N ASP A 85 5.83 12.99 -18.87
CA ASP A 85 4.70 13.89 -19.11
C ASP A 85 3.34 13.18 -19.05
N GLN A 86 3.29 11.93 -19.52
CA GLN A 86 2.08 11.11 -19.49
C GLN A 86 1.69 10.76 -18.04
N THR A 87 2.67 10.37 -17.23
CA THR A 87 2.52 10.04 -15.82
C THR A 87 2.10 11.25 -15.02
N ALA A 88 2.70 12.42 -15.28
CA ALA A 88 2.32 13.68 -14.65
C ALA A 88 0.88 14.09 -14.99
N LYS A 89 0.43 13.84 -16.23
CA LYS A 89 -0.96 14.06 -16.63
C LYS A 89 -1.92 13.13 -15.88
N ILE A 90 -1.63 11.83 -15.83
CA ILE A 90 -2.43 10.85 -15.09
C ILE A 90 -2.51 11.21 -13.61
N PHE A 91 -1.39 11.64 -13.00
CA PHE A 91 -1.36 12.09 -11.62
C PHE A 91 -2.36 13.25 -11.37
N LYS A 92 -2.32 14.29 -12.22
CA LYS A 92 -3.22 15.44 -12.10
C LYS A 92 -4.69 15.05 -12.27
N GLU A 93 -4.98 14.14 -13.20
CA GLU A 93 -6.33 13.62 -13.42
C GLU A 93 -6.83 12.82 -12.21
N MET A 94 -6.02 11.90 -11.68
CA MET A 94 -6.33 11.12 -10.47
C MET A 94 -6.56 12.03 -9.26
N LEU A 95 -5.72 13.06 -9.08
CA LEU A 95 -5.84 14.00 -7.97
C LEU A 95 -7.12 14.82 -8.06
N SER A 96 -7.45 15.34 -9.25
CA SER A 96 -8.71 16.04 -9.47
C SER A 96 -9.92 15.13 -9.21
N ASP A 97 -9.88 13.89 -9.68
CA ASP A 97 -10.95 12.92 -9.43
C ASP A 97 -11.12 12.60 -7.95
N LEU A 98 -10.02 12.36 -7.23
CA LEU A 98 -10.05 12.04 -5.81
C LEU A 98 -10.59 13.22 -5.00
N HIS A 99 -10.09 14.43 -5.27
CA HIS A 99 -10.56 15.66 -4.64
C HIS A 99 -12.09 15.83 -4.80
N ASN A 100 -12.59 15.68 -6.03
CA ASN A 100 -14.02 15.76 -6.33
C ASN A 100 -14.84 14.69 -5.58
N LEU A 101 -14.30 13.49 -5.38
CA LEU A 101 -15.00 12.46 -4.60
C LEU A 101 -15.02 12.79 -3.10
N ASN A 102 -13.90 13.27 -2.56
CA ASN A 102 -13.78 13.64 -1.15
C ASN A 102 -14.71 14.80 -0.80
N GLU A 103 -14.76 15.84 -1.65
CA GLU A 103 -15.70 16.95 -1.48
C GLU A 103 -17.16 16.47 -1.46
N LYS A 104 -17.53 15.58 -2.40
CA LYS A 104 -18.90 15.03 -2.50
C LYS A 104 -19.28 14.16 -1.31
N SER A 105 -18.34 13.41 -0.74
CA SER A 105 -18.58 12.58 0.45
C SER A 105 -18.44 13.35 1.76
N GLY A 106 -17.99 14.60 1.73
CA GLY A 106 -17.69 15.39 2.91
C GLY A 106 -16.44 14.93 3.67
N GLU A 107 -15.57 14.14 3.02
CA GLU A 107 -14.29 13.76 3.62
C GLU A 107 -13.33 14.95 3.57
N LYS A 108 -12.77 15.33 4.71
CA LYS A 108 -11.80 16.42 4.81
C LYS A 108 -10.39 15.84 4.83
N LYS A 109 -9.71 15.88 3.69
CA LYS A 109 -8.28 15.60 3.58
C LYS A 109 -7.52 16.87 3.24
N THR A 110 -6.29 16.98 3.73
CA THR A 110 -5.41 18.07 3.31
C THR A 110 -4.89 17.77 1.90
N PRO A 111 -4.56 18.80 1.09
CA PRO A 111 -4.04 18.60 -0.26
C PRO A 111 -2.82 17.67 -0.30
N GLU A 112 -1.95 17.74 0.71
CA GLU A 112 -0.75 16.91 0.81
C GLU A 112 -1.10 15.42 0.99
N ASN A 113 -2.10 15.11 1.81
CA ASN A 113 -2.54 13.74 2.04
C ASN A 113 -3.25 13.17 0.80
N GLU A 114 -4.10 13.96 0.14
CA GLU A 114 -4.72 13.53 -1.13
C GLU A 114 -3.67 13.26 -2.20
N ALA A 115 -2.64 14.11 -2.28
CA ALA A 115 -1.57 13.94 -3.24
C ALA A 115 -0.71 12.69 -2.95
N ARG A 116 -0.44 12.38 -1.67
CA ARG A 116 0.21 11.12 -1.27
C ARG A 116 -0.62 9.89 -1.62
N ASP A 117 -1.93 9.92 -1.38
CA ASP A 117 -2.84 8.82 -1.75
C ASP A 117 -2.78 8.53 -3.25
N VAL A 118 -2.79 9.59 -4.07
CA VAL A 118 -2.65 9.49 -5.53
C VAL A 118 -1.26 8.97 -5.90
N GLN A 119 -0.21 9.40 -5.21
CA GLN A 119 1.15 8.92 -5.45
C GLN A 119 1.29 7.42 -5.19
N LEU A 120 0.70 6.91 -4.10
CA LEU A 120 0.63 5.47 -3.81
C LEU A 120 -0.11 4.73 -4.92
N LEU A 121 -1.27 5.26 -5.33
CA LEU A 121 -2.07 4.65 -6.37
C LEU A 121 -1.34 4.62 -7.73
N LEU A 122 -0.66 5.70 -8.08
CA LEU A 122 0.14 5.79 -9.30
C LEU A 122 1.33 4.81 -9.27
N THR A 123 1.94 4.65 -8.10
CA THR A 123 3.00 3.65 -7.89
C THR A 123 2.48 2.24 -8.13
N CYS A 124 1.28 1.92 -7.62
CA CYS A 124 0.62 0.64 -7.91
C CYS A 124 0.37 0.43 -9.40
N LEU A 125 -0.09 1.47 -10.11
CA LEU A 125 -0.33 1.41 -11.56
C LEU A 125 0.96 1.12 -12.33
N LYS A 126 2.05 1.83 -12.05
CA LYS A 126 3.32 1.67 -12.78
C LYS A 126 4.00 0.32 -12.52
N LYS A 127 3.88 -0.22 -11.30
CA LYS A 127 4.62 -1.40 -10.86
C LYS A 127 3.76 -2.69 -10.82
N ASP A 128 2.53 -2.62 -11.34
CA ASP A 128 1.55 -3.73 -11.34
C ASP A 128 1.34 -4.31 -9.93
N LEU A 129 1.05 -3.42 -8.97
CA LEU A 129 0.80 -3.78 -7.57
C LEU A 129 -0.69 -3.65 -7.25
N THR A 130 -1.13 -4.44 -6.27
CA THR A 130 -2.45 -4.30 -5.65
C THR A 130 -2.36 -3.32 -4.49
N LEU A 131 -3.17 -2.26 -4.52
CA LEU A 131 -3.28 -1.32 -3.40
C LEU A 131 -4.11 -1.94 -2.28
N VAL A 132 -3.59 -1.95 -1.06
CA VAL A 132 -4.37 -2.33 0.13
C VAL A 132 -4.67 -1.05 0.92
N THR A 133 -5.95 -0.67 0.99
CA THR A 133 -6.43 0.53 1.69
C THR A 133 -7.91 0.38 2.05
N ASP A 134 -8.33 0.96 3.17
CA ASP A 134 -9.75 1.01 3.57
C ASP A 134 -10.45 2.29 3.07
N ASP A 135 -9.73 3.21 2.44
CA ASP A 135 -10.32 4.42 1.87
C ASP A 135 -11.21 4.05 0.66
N LYS A 136 -12.51 4.30 0.83
CA LYS A 136 -13.52 3.97 -0.19
C LYS A 136 -13.40 4.85 -1.44
N ASN A 137 -13.02 6.11 -1.30
CA ASN A 137 -12.86 7.01 -2.44
C ASN A 137 -11.59 6.67 -3.21
N LEU A 138 -10.48 6.42 -2.52
CA LEU A 138 -9.25 5.98 -3.16
C LEU A 138 -9.45 4.65 -3.91
N ARG A 139 -10.21 3.70 -3.34
CA ARG A 139 -10.57 2.45 -4.04
C ARG A 139 -11.43 2.67 -5.28
N LYS A 140 -12.34 3.66 -5.27
CA LYS A 140 -13.11 4.03 -6.48
C LYS A 140 -12.19 4.57 -7.56
N ILE A 141 -11.22 5.42 -7.20
CA ILE A 141 -10.21 5.91 -8.15
C ILE A 141 -9.36 4.76 -8.65
N ALA A 142 -8.87 3.88 -7.76
CA ALA A 142 -8.11 2.70 -8.16
C ALA A 142 -8.85 1.87 -9.22
N LYS A 143 -10.13 1.60 -9.00
CA LYS A 143 -10.98 0.91 -9.98
C LYS A 143 -11.11 1.69 -11.29
N LYS A 144 -11.28 3.01 -11.26
CA LYS A 144 -11.39 3.86 -12.47
C LYS A 144 -10.14 3.75 -13.34
N TYR A 145 -8.95 3.65 -12.73
CA TYR A 145 -7.66 3.56 -13.42
C TYR A 145 -7.15 2.11 -13.57
N ASN A 146 -8.03 1.11 -13.44
CA ASN A 146 -7.70 -0.32 -13.57
C ASN A 146 -6.62 -0.83 -12.60
N VAL A 147 -6.43 -0.18 -11.46
CA VAL A 147 -5.59 -0.66 -10.38
C VAL A 147 -6.42 -1.54 -9.46
N ARG A 148 -5.94 -2.77 -9.22
CA ARG A 148 -6.58 -3.66 -8.24
C ARG A 148 -6.42 -3.07 -6.85
N SER A 149 -7.51 -3.06 -6.08
CA SER A 149 -7.48 -2.65 -4.68
C SER A 149 -8.28 -3.56 -3.76
N LEU A 150 -7.76 -3.76 -2.55
CA LEU A 150 -8.36 -4.58 -1.50
C LEU A 150 -8.54 -3.74 -0.23
N SER A 151 -9.64 -3.97 0.49
CA SER A 151 -9.75 -3.57 1.90
C SER A 151 -8.81 -4.42 2.77
N PHE A 152 -8.64 -4.00 4.02
CA PHE A 152 -7.90 -4.78 5.01
C PHE A 152 -8.43 -6.22 5.13
N ASP A 153 -9.75 -6.38 5.25
CA ASP A 153 -10.35 -7.69 5.50
C ASP A 153 -10.24 -8.60 4.27
N GLU A 154 -10.40 -8.05 3.06
CA GLU A 154 -10.17 -8.76 1.80
C GLU A 154 -8.71 -9.23 1.69
N PHE A 155 -7.76 -8.35 2.02
CA PHE A 155 -6.34 -8.67 2.03
C PHE A 155 -6.00 -9.79 3.04
N ILE A 156 -6.51 -9.71 4.27
CA ILE A 156 -6.29 -10.76 5.27
C ILE A 156 -6.84 -12.10 4.79
N GLN A 157 -8.01 -12.11 4.14
CA GLN A 157 -8.58 -13.34 3.60
C GLN A 157 -7.69 -13.92 2.48
N GLU A 158 -7.18 -13.10 1.57
CA GLU A 158 -6.24 -13.55 0.54
C GLU A 158 -4.95 -14.13 1.14
N VAL A 159 -4.37 -13.45 2.13
CA VAL A 159 -3.16 -13.91 2.82
C VAL A 159 -3.37 -15.25 3.52
N LYS A 160 -4.51 -15.44 4.19
CA LYS A 160 -4.88 -16.73 4.80
C LYS A 160 -4.99 -17.84 3.74
N ASN A 161 -5.64 -17.55 2.61
CA ASN A 161 -5.78 -18.51 1.53
C ASN A 161 -4.40 -18.93 0.95
N MET A 162 -3.44 -18.00 0.87
CA MET A 162 -2.07 -18.32 0.46
C MET A 162 -1.36 -19.26 1.43
N GLN A 163 -1.57 -19.10 2.74
CA GLN A 163 -1.01 -19.99 3.74
C GLN A 163 -1.62 -21.39 3.65
N LEU A 164 -2.95 -21.49 3.49
CA LEU A 164 -3.64 -22.78 3.36
C LEU A 164 -3.24 -23.55 2.10
N ALA A 165 -2.99 -22.85 0.98
CA ALA A 165 -2.53 -23.47 -0.25
C ALA A 165 -1.12 -24.11 -0.13
N LYS A 166 -0.33 -23.74 0.88
CA LYS A 166 0.97 -24.37 1.17
C LYS A 166 0.86 -25.69 1.94
N ASP A 167 -0.26 -25.94 2.63
CA ASP A 167 -0.47 -27.12 3.47
C ASP A 167 -1.60 -28.04 2.93
N PRO A 168 -1.51 -28.56 1.69
CA PRO A 168 -2.57 -29.41 1.12
C PRO A 168 -2.75 -30.74 1.87
N ILE A 169 -1.82 -31.12 2.75
CA ILE A 169 -1.78 -32.43 3.43
C ILE A 169 -2.66 -32.45 4.70
N ARG A 170 -3.03 -31.30 5.29
CA ARG A 170 -3.84 -31.29 6.54
C ARG A 170 -5.36 -31.33 6.34
N ASN A 171 -5.88 -31.12 5.13
CA ASN A 171 -7.31 -31.19 4.83
C ASN A 171 -7.78 -32.56 4.30
N LYS A 172 -6.99 -33.62 4.52
CA LYS A 172 -7.36 -35.01 4.29
C LYS A 172 -7.14 -35.84 5.56
N ILE A 173 -7.89 -35.55 6.62
CA ILE A 173 -8.13 -36.49 7.72
C ILE A 173 -9.60 -36.40 8.09
#